data_AF-A0A2P5K390-F1
#
_entry.id   AF-A0A2P5K390-F1
#
_cell.length_a   1.000
_cell.length_b   1.000
_cell.length_c   1.000
_cell.angle_alpha   90.00
_cell.angle_beta   90.00
_cell.angle_gamma   90.00
#
_symmetry.space_group_name_H-M   'P 1'
#
loop_
_entity.id
_entity.type
_entity.pdbx_description
1 polymer ?
#
loop_
_entity_poly.entity_id
_entity_poly.type
_entity_poly.pdbx_seq_one_letter_code
_entity_poly.pdbx_strand_id
1 'polypeptide(L)'
;MIEEAAKMLIGDGYPKRAINFLHHTSLQVICSQPDTVVVADGIRRDDRVPMLTKEQIRSLEDTHNISYIQPLMGYGRSCVNILVKEHLKIVEGESEKIEKSDYEVELRSFIRKQYNKGDSIVKSLFPEHIQSHVISRKNS
;
A
#
# COMPACT_ATOMS: atom_id res chain seq x y z
N MET A 1 9.46 -1.98 -12.56
CA MET A 1 8.90 -2.26 -11.22
C MET A 1 7.71 -3.23 -11.30
N ILE A 2 6.65 -2.90 -12.04
CA ILE A 2 5.42 -3.70 -12.05
C ILE A 2 5.57 -5.13 -12.61
N GLU A 3 6.35 -5.32 -13.67
CA GLU A 3 6.59 -6.64 -14.26
C GLU A 3 7.30 -7.58 -13.27
N GLU A 4 8.32 -7.07 -12.60
CA GLU A 4 9.08 -7.82 -11.60
C GLU A 4 8.20 -8.18 -10.40
N ALA A 5 7.40 -7.22 -9.93
CA ALA A 5 6.41 -7.47 -8.88
C ALA A 5 5.38 -8.53 -9.30
N ALA A 6 4.92 -8.53 -10.55
CA ALA A 6 4.01 -9.54 -11.08
C ALA A 6 4.67 -10.93 -11.13
N LYS A 7 5.94 -11.04 -11.53
CA LYS A 7 6.70 -12.30 -11.48
C LYS A 7 6.82 -12.82 -10.05
N MET A 8 7.16 -11.96 -9.09
CA MET A 8 7.22 -12.32 -7.67
C MET A 8 5.87 -12.83 -7.17
N LEU A 9 4.81 -12.08 -7.45
CA LEU A 9 3.44 -12.40 -7.06
C LEU A 9 2.97 -13.76 -7.61
N ILE A 10 3.21 -14.02 -8.90
CA ILE A 10 2.82 -15.28 -9.54
C ILE A 10 3.65 -16.45 -8.99
N GLY A 11 4.96 -16.25 -8.82
CA GLY A 11 5.85 -17.27 -8.28
C GLY A 11 5.55 -17.62 -6.83
N ASP A 12 5.17 -16.63 -6.01
CA ASP A 12 4.87 -16.85 -4.59
C ASP A 12 3.43 -17.35 -4.36
N GLY A 13 2.51 -17.03 -5.26
CA GLY A 13 1.08 -17.35 -5.11
C GLY A 13 0.34 -16.44 -4.11
N TYR A 14 0.98 -15.39 -3.60
CA TYR A 14 0.39 -14.39 -2.71
C TYR A 14 1.10 -13.03 -2.83
N PRO A 15 0.42 -11.90 -2.54
CA PRO A 15 0.91 -10.58 -2.93
C PRO A 15 1.96 -9.96 -2.01
N LYS A 16 2.25 -10.56 -0.86
CA LYS A 16 3.06 -9.94 0.19
C LYS A 16 4.42 -9.45 -0.30
N ARG A 17 5.21 -10.29 -0.97
CA ARG A 17 6.57 -9.93 -1.41
C ARG A 17 6.53 -8.87 -2.52
N ALA A 18 5.61 -9.01 -3.47
CA ALA A 18 5.42 -8.07 -4.55
C ALA A 18 5.03 -6.66 -4.05
N ILE A 19 4.09 -6.57 -3.09
CA ILE A 19 3.68 -5.28 -2.51
C ILE A 19 4.83 -4.65 -1.71
N ASN A 20 5.57 -5.42 -0.91
CA ASN A 20 6.74 -4.91 -0.20
C ASN A 20 7.82 -4.40 -1.16
N PHE A 21 8.06 -5.12 -2.26
CA PHE A 21 8.99 -4.70 -3.30
C PHE A 21 8.56 -3.37 -3.92
N LEU A 22 7.31 -3.26 -4.38
CA LEU A 22 6.78 -2.04 -4.98
C LEU A 22 6.86 -0.87 -4.01
N HIS A 23 6.42 -1.05 -2.77
CA HIS A 23 6.45 0.01 -1.75
C HIS A 23 7.87 0.49 -1.46
N HIS A 24 8.81 -0.43 -1.25
CA HIS A 24 10.20 -0.09 -1.01
C HIS A 24 10.83 0.63 -2.20
N THR A 25 10.61 0.15 -3.43
CA THR A 25 11.15 0.82 -4.63
C THR A 25 10.50 2.19 -4.87
N SER A 26 9.20 2.34 -4.63
CA SER A 26 8.53 3.64 -4.69
C SER A 26 9.11 4.62 -3.68
N LEU A 27 9.36 4.18 -2.44
CA LEU A 27 10.02 5.02 -1.44
C LEU A 27 11.40 5.45 -1.88
N GLN A 28 12.22 4.55 -2.45
CA GLN A 28 13.53 4.92 -2.99
C GLN A 28 13.43 6.00 -4.07
N VAL A 29 12.45 5.88 -4.98
CA VAL A 29 12.22 6.88 -6.03
C VAL A 29 11.80 8.24 -5.44
N ILE A 30 10.91 8.25 -4.45
CA ILE A 30 10.45 9.48 -3.79
C ILE A 30 11.58 10.12 -2.99
N CYS A 31 12.30 9.34 -2.18
CA CYS A 31 13.43 9.82 -1.37
C CYS A 31 14.59 10.34 -2.23
N SER A 32 14.74 9.86 -3.46
CA SER A 32 15.74 10.37 -4.40
C SER A 32 15.40 11.71 -5.06
N GLN A 33 14.16 12.20 -4.92
CA GLN A 33 13.76 13.46 -5.55
C GLN A 33 14.52 14.64 -4.92
N PRO A 34 14.94 15.63 -5.73
CA PRO A 34 15.49 16.88 -5.21
C PRO A 34 14.57 17.52 -4.18
N ASP A 35 15.15 18.17 -3.17
CA ASP A 35 14.43 18.90 -2.11
C ASP A 35 13.55 18.06 -1.18
N THR A 36 13.54 16.73 -1.34
CA THR A 36 12.84 15.85 -0.40
C THR A 36 13.64 15.72 0.88
N VAL A 37 13.08 16.17 2.00
CA VAL A 37 13.70 16.10 3.34
C VAL A 37 12.95 15.20 4.30
N VAL A 38 11.64 15.01 4.06
CA VAL A 38 10.76 14.18 4.88
C VAL A 38 9.82 13.41 3.96
N VAL A 39 9.68 12.11 4.21
CA VAL A 39 8.71 11.24 3.55
C VAL A 39 7.85 10.58 4.63
N ALA A 40 6.55 10.51 4.40
CA ALA A 40 5.63 9.83 5.30
C ALA A 40 4.66 8.92 4.56
N ASP A 41 4.25 7.83 5.21
CA ASP A 41 3.23 6.93 4.69
C ASP A 41 2.15 6.56 5.73
N GLY A 42 1.18 5.76 5.28
CA GLY A 42 0.01 5.37 6.07
C GLY A 42 0.13 4.01 6.76
N ILE A 43 1.31 3.39 6.85
CA ILE A 43 1.43 2.06 7.47
C ILE A 43 1.03 2.15 8.95
N ARG A 44 0.08 1.29 9.33
CA ARG A 44 -0.44 1.18 10.71
C ARG A 44 0.27 0.07 11.46
N ARG A 45 0.20 0.14 12.79
CA ARG A 45 0.77 -0.87 13.70
C ARG A 45 0.39 -2.31 13.35
N ASP A 46 -0.88 -2.53 12.99
CA ASP A 46 -1.44 -3.85 12.78
C ASP A 46 -1.41 -4.28 11.29
N ASP A 47 -0.88 -3.44 10.39
CA ASP A 47 -0.74 -3.80 8.98
C ASP A 47 0.33 -4.88 8.81
N ARG A 48 0.06 -5.86 7.94
CA ARG A 48 1.01 -6.95 7.64
C ARG A 48 1.85 -6.68 6.40
N VAL A 49 1.33 -5.83 5.51
CA VAL A 49 1.92 -5.47 4.23
C VAL A 49 1.28 -4.15 3.75
N PRO A 50 2.06 -3.20 3.19
CA PRO A 50 3.52 -3.18 3.17
C PRO A 50 4.14 -3.01 4.57
N MET A 51 5.36 -3.48 4.76
CA MET A 51 6.14 -3.31 5.99
C MET A 51 7.65 -3.39 5.70
N LEU A 52 8.37 -2.30 5.92
CA LEU A 52 9.84 -2.26 5.81
C LEU A 52 10.49 -2.80 7.09
N THR A 53 11.67 -3.39 6.97
CA THR A 53 12.50 -3.71 8.13
C THR A 53 13.18 -2.46 8.69
N LYS A 54 13.68 -2.54 9.93
CA LYS A 54 14.43 -1.42 10.54
C LYS A 54 15.69 -1.09 9.75
N GLU A 55 16.32 -2.10 9.17
CA GLU A 55 17.51 -1.96 8.34
C GLU A 55 17.18 -1.26 7.02
N GLN A 56 16.05 -1.59 6.38
CA GLN A 56 15.59 -0.89 5.18
C GLN A 56 15.27 0.58 5.47
N ILE A 57 14.60 0.87 6.57
CA ILE A 57 14.28 2.24 6.98
C ILE A 57 15.57 3.05 7.19
N ARG A 58 16.51 2.54 8.00
CA ARG A 58 17.80 3.21 8.24
C ARG A 58 18.56 3.42 6.94
N SER A 59 18.64 2.39 6.10
CA SER A 59 19.31 2.50 4.80
C SER A 59 18.66 3.58 3.93
N LEU A 60 17.33 3.70 3.93
CA LEU A 60 16.61 4.70 3.15
C LEU A 60 16.92 6.12 3.67
N GLU A 61 16.85 6.32 4.98
CA GLU A 61 17.17 7.60 5.63
C GLU A 61 18.62 8.02 5.40
N ASP A 62 19.57 7.11 5.64
CA ASP A 62 21.01 7.37 5.50
C ASP A 62 21.41 7.62 4.05
N THR A 63 20.88 6.84 3.10
CA THR A 63 21.27 6.94 1.67
C THR A 63 20.78 8.25 1.06
N HIS A 64 19.57 8.69 1.44
CA HIS A 64 18.93 9.86 0.84
C HIS A 64 19.04 11.12 1.72
N ASN A 65 19.57 11.00 2.94
CA ASN A 65 19.61 12.08 3.94
C ASN A 65 18.23 12.69 4.20
N ILE A 66 17.24 11.83 4.44
CA ILE A 66 15.83 12.20 4.69
C ILE A 66 15.35 11.63 6.02
N SER A 67 14.24 12.16 6.54
CA SER A 67 13.49 11.54 7.64
C SER A 67 12.30 10.75 7.11
N TYR A 68 12.17 9.49 7.47
CA TYR A 68 11.04 8.65 7.10
C TYR A 68 10.10 8.42 8.29
N ILE A 69 8.85 8.85 8.16
CA ILE A 69 7.90 8.90 9.27
C ILE A 69 6.68 8.04 8.96
N GLN A 70 6.26 7.24 9.95
CA GLN A 70 5.07 6.42 9.84
C GLN A 70 4.09 6.77 10.98
N PRO A 71 3.26 7.82 10.82
CA PRO A 71 2.46 8.39 11.91
C PRO A 71 1.52 7.37 12.57
N LEU A 72 1.08 6.36 11.82
CA LEU A 72 0.11 5.36 12.29
C LEU A 72 0.76 4.11 12.89
N MET A 73 2.09 4.01 12.98
CA MET A 73 2.77 2.84 13.54
C MET A 73 2.52 2.62 15.04
N GLY A 74 2.05 3.64 15.76
CA GLY A 74 1.57 3.51 17.14
C GLY A 74 0.09 3.11 17.26
N TYR A 75 -0.67 3.18 16.16
CA TYR A 75 -2.13 3.10 16.17
C TYR A 75 -2.62 1.76 15.63
N GLY A 76 -3.24 0.97 16.52
CA GLY A 76 -3.95 -0.25 16.13
C GLY A 76 -5.24 0.05 15.37
N ARG A 77 -5.83 -0.98 14.74
CA ARG A 77 -7.02 -0.82 13.89
C ARG A 77 -8.19 -0.20 14.63
N SER A 78 -8.44 -0.60 15.88
CA SER A 78 -9.53 -0.03 16.70
C SER A 78 -9.33 1.45 16.97
N CYS A 79 -8.10 1.89 17.23
CA CYS A 79 -7.78 3.30 17.47
C CYS A 79 -7.94 4.14 16.20
N VAL A 80 -7.46 3.63 15.06
CA VAL A 80 -7.70 4.28 13.75
C VAL A 80 -9.19 4.37 13.45
N ASN A 81 -9.98 3.31 13.72
CA ASN A 81 -11.42 3.34 13.52
C ASN A 81 -12.12 4.40 14.39
N ILE A 82 -11.64 4.64 15.62
CA ILE A 82 -12.15 5.73 16.48
C ILE A 82 -11.85 7.08 15.83
N LEU A 83 -10.62 7.33 15.39
CA LEU A 83 -10.25 8.59 14.71
C LEU A 83 -11.06 8.83 13.43
N VAL A 84 -11.27 7.78 12.63
CA VAL A 84 -12.12 7.83 11.43
C VAL A 84 -13.55 8.18 11.82
N LYS A 85 -14.11 7.50 12.83
CA LYS A 85 -15.46 7.78 13.32
C LYS A 85 -15.60 9.21 13.82
N GLU A 86 -14.58 9.77 14.47
CA GLU A 86 -14.67 11.10 15.04
C GLU A 86 -14.49 12.21 14.00
N HIS A 87 -13.59 11.99 13.03
CA HIS A 87 -13.15 13.06 12.13
C HIS A 87 -13.64 12.93 10.69
N LEU A 88 -14.13 11.77 10.25
CA LEU A 88 -14.42 11.49 8.85
C LEU A 88 -15.84 10.97 8.64
N LYS A 89 -16.45 11.34 7.52
CA LYS A 89 -17.63 10.67 6.96
C LYS A 89 -17.15 9.67 5.91
N ILE A 90 -17.51 8.40 6.08
CA ILE A 90 -17.13 7.33 5.15
C ILE A 90 -18.36 6.61 4.60
N VAL A 91 -18.20 6.00 3.43
CA VAL A 91 -19.12 4.97 2.90
C VAL A 91 -18.35 3.67 2.69
N GLU A 92 -19.01 2.55 2.97
CA GLU A 92 -18.45 1.22 2.74
C GLU A 92 -19.08 0.58 1.51
N GLY A 93 -18.27 -0.07 0.68
CA GLY A 93 -18.73 -0.73 -0.54
C GLY A 93 -17.79 -1.84 -1.01
N GLU A 94 -18.26 -2.61 -1.97
CA GLU A 94 -17.48 -3.70 -2.59
C GLU A 94 -16.29 -3.13 -3.39
N SER A 95 -15.15 -3.82 -3.27
CA SER A 95 -13.85 -3.45 -3.86
C SER A 95 -13.83 -3.18 -5.36
N GLU A 96 -14.87 -3.54 -6.11
CA GLU A 96 -14.90 -3.33 -7.57
C GLU A 96 -15.21 -1.89 -7.97
N LYS A 97 -15.76 -1.07 -7.07
CA LYS A 97 -16.18 0.31 -7.37
C LYS A 97 -15.35 1.39 -6.67
N ILE A 98 -14.38 1.00 -5.84
CA ILE A 98 -13.61 1.93 -5.00
C ILE A 98 -12.13 1.79 -5.34
N GLU A 99 -11.46 2.91 -5.64
CA GLU A 99 -10.03 2.98 -5.92
C GLU A 99 -9.24 2.25 -4.82
N LYS A 100 -8.50 1.20 -5.21
CA LYS A 100 -7.66 0.43 -4.27
C LYS A 100 -6.32 1.13 -4.08
N SER A 101 -5.47 0.55 -3.22
CA SER A 101 -4.06 0.95 -3.19
C SER A 101 -3.46 0.86 -4.59
N ASP A 102 -2.70 1.89 -4.96
CA ASP A 102 -2.17 2.08 -6.31
C ASP A 102 -1.48 0.80 -6.84
N TYR A 103 -0.76 0.09 -5.98
CA TYR A 103 -0.04 -1.12 -6.35
C TYR A 103 -0.93 -2.31 -6.73
N GLU A 104 -2.01 -2.59 -5.99
CA GLU A 104 -2.85 -3.75 -6.28
C GLU A 104 -3.61 -3.55 -7.59
N VAL A 105 -4.14 -2.36 -7.84
CA VAL A 105 -4.84 -2.04 -9.10
C VAL A 105 -3.91 -2.20 -10.28
N GLU A 106 -2.71 -1.64 -10.20
CA GLU A 106 -1.70 -1.77 -11.24
C GLU A 106 -1.29 -3.23 -11.48
N LEU A 107 -1.07 -4.02 -10.42
CA LEU A 107 -0.73 -5.43 -10.54
C LEU A 107 -1.85 -6.23 -11.20
N ARG A 108 -3.10 -6.01 -10.78
CA ARG A 108 -4.27 -6.66 -11.39
C ARG A 108 -4.41 -6.29 -12.86
N SER A 109 -4.27 -5.00 -13.20
CA SER A 109 -4.34 -4.50 -14.57
C SER A 109 -3.24 -5.08 -15.44
N PHE A 110 -2.01 -5.12 -14.93
CA PHE A 110 -0.86 -5.71 -15.62
C PHE A 110 -1.08 -7.21 -15.88
N ILE A 111 -1.47 -7.98 -14.86
CA ILE A 111 -1.67 -9.43 -15.00
C ILE A 111 -2.75 -9.76 -16.02
N ARG A 112 -3.89 -9.05 -15.97
CA ARG A 112 -4.99 -9.21 -16.93
C ARG A 112 -4.56 -9.02 -18.37
N LYS A 113 -3.69 -8.04 -18.62
CA LYS A 113 -3.21 -7.70 -19.96
C LYS A 113 -2.13 -8.66 -20.45
N GLN A 114 -1.24 -9.10 -19.56
CA GLN A 114 -0.02 -9.80 -19.95
C GLN A 114 -0.13 -11.33 -19.94
N TYR A 115 -1.03 -11.90 -19.15
CA TYR A 115 -1.13 -13.36 -18.99
C TYR A 115 -2.44 -13.91 -19.57
N ASN A 116 -2.33 -15.06 -20.24
CA ASN A 116 -3.48 -15.86 -20.62
C ASN A 116 -4.27 -16.27 -19.36
N LYS A 117 -5.60 -16.10 -19.39
CA LYS A 117 -6.49 -16.29 -18.23
C LYS A 117 -6.18 -15.34 -17.05
N GLY A 118 -5.68 -14.14 -17.32
CA GLY A 118 -5.29 -13.15 -16.31
C GLY A 118 -6.38 -12.84 -15.27
N ASP A 119 -7.66 -12.86 -15.63
CA ASP A 119 -8.76 -12.70 -14.66
C ASP A 119 -8.83 -13.83 -13.63
N SER A 120 -8.61 -15.07 -14.06
CA SER A 120 -8.57 -16.23 -13.15
C SER A 120 -7.38 -16.14 -12.20
N ILE A 121 -6.24 -15.67 -12.70
CA ILE A 121 -5.02 -15.47 -11.89
C ILE A 121 -5.26 -14.36 -10.86
N VAL A 122 -5.82 -13.22 -11.27
CA VAL A 122 -6.15 -12.13 -10.35
C VAL A 122 -7.11 -12.59 -9.27
N LYS A 123 -8.15 -13.35 -9.63
CA LYS A 123 -9.14 -13.86 -8.68
C LYS A 123 -8.54 -14.82 -7.66
N SER A 124 -7.56 -15.65 -8.06
CA SER A 124 -6.91 -16.58 -7.12
C SER A 124 -5.93 -15.87 -6.18
N LEU A 125 -5.28 -14.80 -6.65
CA LEU A 125 -4.21 -14.12 -5.92
C LEU A 125 -4.70 -12.97 -5.03
N PHE A 126 -5.82 -12.36 -5.38
CA PHE A 126 -6.38 -11.21 -4.65
C PHE A 126 -7.86 -11.41 -4.31
N PRO A 127 -8.19 -11.92 -3.11
CA PRO A 127 -9.56 -12.11 -2.69
C PRO A 127 -10.34 -10.79 -2.62
N GLU A 128 -11.67 -10.90 -2.56
CA GLU A 128 -12.54 -9.74 -2.40
C GLU A 128 -12.42 -9.17 -0.98
N HIS A 129 -12.41 -7.84 -0.90
CA HIS A 129 -12.36 -7.10 0.36
C HIS A 129 -13.47 -6.05 0.39
N ILE A 130 -14.00 -5.74 1.57
CA ILE A 130 -14.89 -4.58 1.76
C ILE A 130 -13.99 -3.36 1.98
N GLN A 131 -14.26 -2.26 1.27
CA GLN A 131 -13.47 -1.05 1.32
C GLN A 131 -14.30 0.13 1.84
N SER A 132 -13.63 1.05 2.53
CA SER A 132 -14.22 2.29 3.02
C SER A 132 -13.67 3.46 2.20
N HIS A 133 -14.54 4.37 1.75
CA HIS A 133 -14.17 5.59 1.04
C HIS A 133 -14.52 6.83 1.88
N VAL A 134 -13.60 7.78 1.98
CA VAL A 134 -13.79 9.03 2.72
C VAL A 134 -14.54 10.03 1.84
N ILE A 135 -15.72 10.47 2.27
CA ILE A 135 -16.54 11.46 1.56
C ILE A 135 -16.13 12.88 1.98
N SER A 136 -15.97 13.10 3.29
CA SER A 136 -15.64 14.41 3.83
C SER A 136 -15.04 14.30 5.21
N ARG A 137 -14.43 15.39 5.70
CA ARG A 137 -14.22 15.56 7.14
C ARG A 137 -15.56 15.86 7.81
N LYS A 138 -15.70 15.47 9.08
CA LYS A 138 -16.70 16.02 9.98
C LYS A 138 -16.20 17.40 10.38
N ASN A 139 -17.08 18.41 10.34
CA ASN A 139 -16.73 19.72 10.86
C ASN A 139 -16.47 19.56 12.36
N SER A 140 -15.24 19.82 12.78
CA SER A 140 -14.87 19.94 14.19
C SER A 140 -15.46 21.21 14.79
#